data_AF-A0A969ER56-F1
#
_entry.id   AF-A0A969ER56-F1
#
_cell.length_a   1.000
_cell.length_b   1.000
_cell.length_c   1.000
_cell.angle_alpha   90.00
_cell.angle_beta   90.00
_cell.angle_gamma   90.00
#
_symmetry.space_group_name_H-M   'P 1'
#
loop_
_entity.id
_entity.type
_entity.pdbx_description
1 polymer ?
#
loop_
_entity_poly.entity_id
_entity_poly.type
_entity_poly.pdbx_seq_one_letter_code
_entity_poly.pdbx_strand_id
1 'polypeptide(L)'
;MTRWRNENARPLVLLIDEIDALVGDTMIAVLRQIRGGYDKRPGQFPQSVILCGVRDVRDYRIHSSREKTIITGGSAFNIKAESLRLGNFTRAEVEALYHQHTEETDQAFTPEALGRVWELTQGQPWLVNALGYETCFRMKANRDRSRPITLEHINAAKENLILRRETHLDQLTDKLKEERVRRVIEPLLRGGPLSTQVPEDDIHYVVDLGLIRREATGLVVANGIYQEVILRELTWVSQLSLESTQTPAWYIRPDGTLDLCKLLAAFQEFFREHSEHWVERFQYKEAGPQLLLQAFLQPTVAGERKNCFGAKRLFTVRQLRFGGCSA
;
A
#
# COMPACT_ATOMS: atom_id res chain seq x y z
N MET A 1 3.12 35.18 11.87
CA MET A 1 4.26 35.23 10.92
C MET A 1 5.05 36.53 11.03
N THR A 2 4.52 37.71 10.66
CA THR A 2 5.28 38.99 10.74
C THR A 2 5.85 39.29 12.12
N ARG A 3 5.10 39.05 13.20
CA ARG A 3 5.62 39.18 14.58
C ARG A 3 6.89 38.34 14.81
N TRP A 4 6.84 37.03 14.52
CA TRP A 4 8.01 36.14 14.61
C TRP A 4 9.18 36.58 13.72
N ARG A 5 8.93 37.18 12.55
CA ARG A 5 9.98 37.74 11.72
C ARG A 5 10.66 38.92 12.42
N ASN A 6 9.88 39.85 12.95
CA ASN A 6 10.39 41.05 13.64
C ASN A 6 11.11 40.71 14.96
N GLU A 7 10.71 39.64 15.65
CA GLU A 7 11.33 39.14 16.89
C GLU A 7 12.64 38.36 16.67
N ASN A 8 13.05 38.11 15.41
CA ASN A 8 14.24 37.35 15.07
C ASN A 8 15.24 38.19 14.24
N ALA A 9 16.55 37.94 14.43
CA ALA A 9 17.60 38.58 13.62
C ALA A 9 17.99 37.77 12.36
N ARG A 10 17.95 36.43 12.42
CA ARG A 10 18.28 35.54 11.29
C ARG A 10 17.06 35.31 10.39
N PRO A 11 17.19 35.11 9.07
CA PRO A 11 16.06 34.82 8.19
C PRO A 11 15.23 33.61 8.65
N LEU A 12 13.92 33.66 8.44
CA LEU A 12 12.97 32.64 8.91
C LEU A 12 12.51 31.79 7.73
N VAL A 13 12.68 30.46 7.84
CA VAL A 13 12.05 29.47 6.96
C VAL A 13 10.93 28.81 7.76
N LEU A 14 9.74 28.72 7.17
CA LEU A 14 8.59 28.07 7.78
C LEU A 14 8.28 26.78 7.04
N LEU A 15 8.19 25.65 7.76
CA LEU A 15 7.66 24.41 7.26
C LEU A 15 6.26 24.24 7.86
N ILE A 16 5.27 23.96 7.03
CA ILE A 16 3.93 23.57 7.47
C ILE A 16 3.71 22.16 6.94
N ASP A 17 3.67 21.19 7.85
CA ASP A 17 3.41 19.80 7.54
C ASP A 17 1.91 19.50 7.53
N GLU A 18 1.53 18.42 6.86
CA GLU A 18 0.13 17.98 6.67
C GLU A 18 -0.81 19.13 6.25
N ILE A 19 -0.38 20.02 5.34
CA ILE A 19 -1.19 21.15 4.88
C ILE A 19 -2.54 20.69 4.30
N ASP A 20 -2.54 19.47 3.75
CA ASP A 20 -3.65 18.75 3.17
C ASP A 20 -4.70 18.24 4.17
N ALA A 21 -4.41 18.25 5.46
CA ALA A 21 -5.43 18.10 6.51
C ALA A 21 -6.41 19.29 6.53
N LEU A 22 -6.03 20.44 5.97
CA LEU A 22 -6.93 21.59 5.81
C LEU A 22 -7.80 21.44 4.55
N VAL A 23 -9.11 21.50 4.72
CA VAL A 23 -10.09 21.34 3.63
C VAL A 23 -10.91 22.62 3.44
N GLY A 24 -11.35 22.89 2.21
CA GLY A 24 -12.32 23.94 1.91
C GLY A 24 -11.82 25.35 2.20
N ASP A 25 -12.71 26.17 2.77
CA ASP A 25 -12.46 27.57 3.08
C ASP A 25 -11.28 27.76 4.06
N THR A 26 -10.96 26.79 4.91
CA THR A 26 -9.83 26.85 5.87
C THR A 26 -8.48 26.86 5.14
N MET A 27 -8.30 25.96 4.17
CA MET A 27 -7.12 25.94 3.28
C MET A 27 -7.00 27.29 2.54
N ILE A 28 -8.10 27.78 1.95
CA ILE A 28 -8.12 29.06 1.24
C ILE A 28 -7.70 30.21 2.16
N ALA A 29 -8.19 30.25 3.41
CA ALA A 29 -7.86 31.29 4.38
C ALA A 29 -6.37 31.30 4.76
N VAL A 30 -5.74 30.12 4.89
CA VAL A 30 -4.29 30.00 5.15
C VAL A 30 -3.48 30.44 3.94
N LEU A 31 -3.80 29.97 2.73
CA LEU A 31 -3.09 30.35 1.51
C LEU A 31 -3.20 31.85 1.20
N ARG A 32 -4.39 32.46 1.39
CA ARG A 32 -4.58 33.91 1.25
C ARG A 32 -3.72 34.71 2.24
N GLN A 33 -3.55 34.24 3.48
CA GLN A 33 -2.66 34.89 4.46
C GLN A 33 -1.19 34.78 4.07
N ILE A 34 -0.74 33.61 3.58
CA ILE A 34 0.63 33.42 3.08
C ILE A 34 0.89 34.36 1.89
N ARG A 35 -0.07 34.48 0.96
CA ARG A 35 0.02 35.41 -0.17
C ARG A 35 0.06 36.88 0.25
N GLY A 36 -0.72 37.29 1.26
CA GLY A 36 -0.74 38.67 1.76
C GLY A 36 0.53 39.14 2.49
N GLY A 37 1.50 38.24 2.68
CA GLY A 37 2.85 38.56 3.16
C GLY A 37 3.97 38.28 2.13
N TYR A 38 3.64 37.77 0.94
CA TYR A 38 4.63 37.34 -0.07
C TYR A 38 5.60 38.46 -0.48
N ASP A 39 5.06 39.67 -0.62
CA ASP A 39 5.71 40.92 -1.03
C ASP A 39 6.63 41.51 0.06
N LYS A 40 6.39 41.13 1.32
CA LYS A 40 7.10 41.62 2.52
C LYS A 40 8.35 40.81 2.85
N ARG A 41 8.78 39.92 1.95
CA ARG A 41 9.94 39.03 2.14
C ARG A 41 11.24 39.70 1.70
N PRO A 42 12.38 39.40 2.36
CA PRO A 42 12.52 38.60 3.59
C PRO A 42 12.33 39.44 4.88
N GLY A 43 12.07 40.74 4.79
CA GLY A 43 12.18 41.67 5.92
C GLY A 43 11.09 41.56 7.00
N GLN A 44 9.83 41.40 6.61
CA GLN A 44 8.65 41.39 7.51
C GLN A 44 7.78 40.13 7.35
N PHE A 45 8.26 39.13 6.59
CA PHE A 45 7.62 37.83 6.41
C PHE A 45 8.70 36.72 6.24
N PRO A 46 8.42 35.43 6.54
CA PRO A 46 9.37 34.33 6.32
C PRO A 46 10.00 34.37 4.92
N GLN A 47 11.32 34.17 4.81
CA GLN A 47 12.03 34.14 3.53
C GLN A 47 11.46 33.05 2.60
N SER A 48 11.27 31.85 3.16
CA SER A 48 10.69 30.70 2.47
C SER A 48 9.58 30.08 3.31
N VAL A 49 8.54 29.59 2.64
CA VAL A 49 7.47 28.77 3.22
C VAL A 49 7.40 27.49 2.42
N ILE A 50 7.54 26.35 3.10
CA ILE A 50 7.41 25.01 2.54
C ILE A 50 6.08 24.46 3.06
N LEU A 51 5.25 23.95 2.14
CA LEU A 51 3.97 23.31 2.44
C LEU A 51 4.12 21.84 2.07
N CYS A 52 4.14 20.96 3.08
CA CYS A 52 4.22 19.51 2.90
C CYS A 52 2.83 18.90 3.01
N GLY A 53 2.57 17.85 2.23
CA GLY A 53 1.31 17.12 2.18
C GLY A 53 1.36 16.05 1.10
N VAL A 54 0.38 15.14 1.08
CA VAL A 54 0.33 13.99 0.16
C VAL A 54 0.05 14.43 -1.28
N ARG A 55 -0.69 15.53 -1.49
CA ARG A 55 -0.95 16.11 -2.83
C ARG A 55 -0.38 17.51 -2.98
N ASP A 56 -0.15 17.93 -4.22
CA ASP A 56 0.17 19.33 -4.51
C ASP A 56 -1.04 20.21 -4.17
N VAL A 57 -0.78 21.34 -3.49
CA VAL A 57 -1.77 22.39 -3.19
C VAL A 57 -2.53 22.87 -4.46
N ARG A 58 -1.95 22.69 -5.67
CA ARG A 58 -2.60 22.93 -6.96
C ARG A 58 -3.70 21.93 -7.34
N ASP A 59 -3.59 20.68 -6.90
CA ASP A 59 -4.51 19.59 -7.26
C ASP A 59 -5.77 19.59 -6.37
N TYR A 60 -5.82 20.48 -5.38
CA TYR A 60 -7.02 20.78 -4.62
C TYR A 60 -8.03 21.51 -5.50
N ARG A 61 -8.93 20.73 -6.10
CA ARG A 61 -10.24 21.20 -6.56
C ARG A 61 -11.07 21.62 -5.34
N ILE A 62 -10.79 22.80 -4.80
CA ILE A 62 -11.50 23.30 -3.62
C ILE A 62 -12.93 23.66 -4.01
N HIS A 63 -13.86 22.77 -3.68
CA HIS A 63 -15.28 23.08 -3.63
C HIS A 63 -15.54 23.93 -2.38
N SER A 64 -15.73 25.25 -2.54
CA SER A 64 -16.28 26.06 -1.44
C SER A 64 -17.74 25.71 -1.25
N SER A 65 -18.17 25.55 0.01
CA SER A 65 -19.57 25.32 0.36
C SER A 65 -20.43 26.58 0.21
N ARG A 66 -19.81 27.77 0.18
CA ARG A 66 -20.47 29.06 -0.10
C ARG A 66 -20.55 29.38 -1.59
N GLU A 67 -19.50 29.05 -2.34
CA GLU A 67 -19.40 29.34 -3.76
C GLU A 67 -19.32 28.02 -4.55
N LYS A 68 -20.44 27.59 -5.16
CA LYS A 68 -20.50 26.40 -6.05
C LYS A 68 -19.65 26.53 -7.33
N THR A 69 -18.87 27.60 -7.48
CA THR A 69 -17.85 27.77 -8.49
C THR A 69 -16.61 26.96 -8.15
N ILE A 70 -16.13 26.16 -9.10
CA ILE A 70 -14.75 25.67 -9.06
C ILE A 70 -13.85 26.90 -9.05
N ILE A 71 -13.14 27.15 -7.95
CA ILE A 71 -12.15 28.24 -7.89
C ILE A 71 -10.95 27.79 -8.72
N THR A 72 -10.99 28.10 -10.02
CA THR A 72 -9.99 27.75 -11.03
C THR A 72 -8.68 28.52 -10.82
N GLY A 73 -7.91 28.14 -9.79
CA GLY A 73 -6.44 28.26 -9.68
C GLY A 73 -5.78 29.65 -9.70
N GLY A 74 -6.42 30.71 -10.18
CA GLY A 74 -5.72 31.88 -10.71
C GLY A 74 -5.04 32.82 -9.72
N SER A 75 -5.31 32.69 -8.41
CA SER A 75 -4.84 33.69 -7.42
C SER A 75 -4.13 33.09 -6.20
N ALA A 76 -4.68 32.06 -5.54
CA ALA A 76 -4.36 31.78 -4.13
C ALA A 76 -2.98 31.20 -3.73
N PHE A 77 -2.20 30.43 -4.50
CA PHE A 77 -2.23 30.06 -5.92
C PHE A 77 -0.89 30.49 -6.55
N ASN A 78 -0.84 31.69 -7.13
CA ASN A 78 0.30 32.17 -7.92
C ASN A 78 1.48 32.72 -7.08
N ILE A 79 1.83 32.02 -6.00
CA ILE A 79 2.93 32.35 -5.07
C ILE A 79 3.93 31.19 -4.86
N LYS A 80 3.68 30.04 -5.49
CA LYS A 80 4.51 28.84 -5.39
C LYS A 80 5.67 28.93 -6.38
N ALA A 81 6.91 28.91 -5.86
CA ALA A 81 8.12 28.93 -6.68
C ALA A 81 8.36 27.58 -7.39
N GLU A 82 8.36 26.48 -6.61
CA GLU A 82 8.62 25.13 -7.11
C GLU A 82 7.66 24.12 -6.48
N SER A 83 7.50 22.95 -7.12
CA SER A 83 6.88 21.77 -6.52
C SER A 83 7.90 20.64 -6.48
N LEU A 84 8.37 20.31 -5.27
CA LEU A 84 9.30 19.22 -5.05
C LEU A 84 8.50 17.97 -4.66
N ARG A 85 8.59 16.92 -5.48
CA ARG A 85 7.97 15.62 -5.20
C ARG A 85 9.05 14.66 -4.70
N LEU A 86 8.93 14.22 -3.46
CA LEU A 86 9.69 13.06 -2.98
C LEU A 86 9.04 11.80 -3.56
N GLY A 87 9.79 11.06 -4.38
CA GLY A 87 9.33 9.84 -5.01
C GLY A 87 9.58 8.59 -4.17
N ASN A 88 9.17 7.44 -4.69
CA ASN A 88 9.71 6.16 -4.25
C ASN A 88 11.20 6.07 -4.61
N PHE A 89 11.96 5.32 -3.83
CA PHE A 89 13.33 4.94 -4.18
C PHE A 89 13.35 4.20 -5.53
N THR A 90 14.36 4.48 -6.34
CA THR A 90 14.76 3.60 -7.44
C THR A 90 15.34 2.30 -6.90
N ARG A 91 15.43 1.27 -7.74
CA ARG A 91 16.04 -0.01 -7.37
C ARG A 91 17.47 0.15 -6.86
N ALA A 92 18.27 1.02 -7.49
CA ALA A 92 19.63 1.31 -7.09
C ALA A 92 19.71 1.99 -5.71
N GLU A 93 18.77 2.89 -5.39
CA GLU A 93 18.70 3.52 -4.06
C GLU A 93 18.25 2.54 -2.98
N VAL A 94 17.35 1.58 -3.28
CA VAL A 94 17.01 0.49 -2.35
C VAL A 94 18.22 -0.41 -2.09
N GLU A 95 18.93 -0.82 -3.14
CA GLU A 95 20.14 -1.65 -3.02
C GLU A 95 21.25 -0.90 -2.25
N ALA A 96 21.46 0.39 -2.50
CA ALA A 96 22.42 1.23 -1.78
C ALA A 96 22.05 1.46 -0.30
N LEU A 97 20.76 1.67 0.00
CA LEU A 97 20.28 1.81 1.39
C LEU A 97 20.53 0.53 2.20
N TYR A 98 20.33 -0.64 1.60
CA TYR A 98 20.60 -1.93 2.25
C TYR A 98 22.10 -2.26 2.31
N HIS A 99 22.91 -1.71 1.39
CA HIS A 99 24.36 -1.82 1.44
C HIS A 99 24.97 -1.10 2.66
N GLN A 100 24.39 0.02 3.10
CA GLN A 100 24.83 0.73 4.33
C GLN A 100 24.79 -0.19 5.57
N HIS A 101 23.75 -1.02 5.72
CA HIS A 101 23.71 -2.04 6.79
C HIS A 101 24.83 -3.07 6.64
N THR A 102 25.21 -3.44 5.41
CA THR A 102 26.32 -4.37 5.18
C THR A 102 27.65 -3.73 5.59
N GLU A 103 27.88 -2.47 5.22
CA GLU A 103 29.09 -1.69 5.58
C GLU A 103 29.21 -1.44 7.10
N GLU A 104 28.09 -1.18 7.79
CA GLU A 104 28.08 -0.91 9.24
C GLU A 104 28.15 -2.17 10.12
N THR A 105 27.89 -3.36 9.57
CA THR A 105 27.66 -4.57 10.39
C THR A 105 28.34 -5.85 9.91
N ASP A 106 29.03 -5.81 8.77
CA ASP A 106 29.57 -6.95 8.01
C ASP A 106 28.51 -8.00 7.58
N GLN A 107 27.23 -7.77 7.86
CA GLN A 107 26.15 -8.69 7.54
C GLN A 107 25.62 -8.47 6.13
N ALA A 108 26.14 -9.25 5.17
CA ALA A 108 25.73 -9.19 3.77
C ALA A 108 24.27 -9.61 3.52
N PHE A 109 23.63 -8.97 2.55
CA PHE A 109 22.39 -9.46 1.92
C PHE A 109 22.71 -10.30 0.68
N THR A 110 21.95 -11.36 0.47
CA THR A 110 22.01 -12.10 -0.81
C THR A 110 21.34 -11.30 -1.95
N PRO A 111 21.77 -11.46 -3.22
CA PRO A 111 21.14 -10.78 -4.36
C PRO A 111 19.63 -11.07 -4.48
N GLU A 112 19.20 -12.29 -4.12
CA GLU A 112 17.81 -12.71 -4.11
C GLU A 112 17.00 -12.00 -3.01
N ALA A 113 17.62 -11.72 -1.85
CA ALA A 113 17.00 -10.93 -0.79
C ALA A 113 16.73 -9.49 -1.25
N LEU A 114 17.72 -8.82 -1.86
CA LEU A 114 17.57 -7.46 -2.39
C LEU A 114 16.54 -7.40 -3.53
N GLY A 115 16.60 -8.36 -4.47
CA GLY A 115 15.59 -8.51 -5.51
C GLY A 115 14.18 -8.67 -4.94
N ARG A 116 14.03 -9.43 -3.85
CA ARG A 116 12.74 -9.62 -3.17
C ARG A 116 12.25 -8.36 -2.46
N VAL A 117 13.13 -7.59 -1.82
CA VAL A 117 12.77 -6.28 -1.25
C VAL A 117 12.24 -5.37 -2.36
N TRP A 118 12.88 -5.32 -3.52
CA TRP A 118 12.38 -4.54 -4.66
C TRP A 118 10.99 -5.01 -5.12
N GLU A 119 10.79 -6.31 -5.36
CA GLU A 119 9.48 -6.87 -5.75
C GLU A 119 8.36 -6.50 -4.76
N LEU A 120 8.63 -6.66 -3.46
CA LEU A 120 7.64 -6.47 -2.39
C LEU A 120 7.26 -5.00 -2.17
N THR A 121 8.18 -4.07 -2.39
CA THR A 121 8.03 -2.66 -2.00
C THR A 121 7.90 -1.68 -3.16
N GLN A 122 8.47 -2.01 -4.33
CA GLN A 122 8.62 -1.09 -5.47
C GLN A 122 9.16 0.29 -5.04
N GLY A 123 10.13 0.28 -4.11
CA GLY A 123 10.79 1.48 -3.61
C GLY A 123 9.97 2.35 -2.66
N GLN A 124 8.76 1.93 -2.25
CA GLN A 124 7.91 2.70 -1.36
C GLN A 124 8.63 2.92 -0.01
N PRO A 125 8.98 4.17 0.40
CA PRO A 125 10.01 4.38 1.41
C PRO A 125 9.71 3.77 2.78
N TRP A 126 8.45 3.79 3.21
CA TRP A 126 8.05 3.19 4.48
C TRP A 126 8.22 1.67 4.48
N LEU A 127 7.74 0.97 3.44
CA LEU A 127 7.87 -0.48 3.30
C LEU A 127 9.33 -0.94 3.17
N VAL A 128 10.15 -0.17 2.42
CA VAL A 128 11.59 -0.44 2.26
C VAL A 128 12.29 -0.41 3.62
N ASN A 129 12.02 0.62 4.44
CA ASN A 129 12.60 0.75 5.77
C ASN A 129 11.99 -0.25 6.78
N ALA A 130 10.68 -0.50 6.72
CA ALA A 130 10.00 -1.44 7.61
C ALA A 130 10.48 -2.89 7.43
N LEU A 131 10.69 -3.34 6.18
CA LEU A 131 11.28 -4.66 5.91
C LEU A 131 12.71 -4.75 6.43
N GLY A 132 13.53 -3.73 6.21
CA GLY A 132 14.92 -3.70 6.68
C GLY A 132 14.99 -3.72 8.21
N TYR A 133 14.19 -2.89 8.87
CA TYR A 133 14.10 -2.85 10.33
C TYR A 133 13.62 -4.17 10.94
N GLU A 134 12.57 -4.76 10.36
CA GLU A 134 12.06 -6.06 10.81
C GLU A 134 13.12 -7.16 10.63
N THR A 135 13.75 -7.20 9.46
CA THR A 135 14.71 -8.24 9.10
C THR A 135 15.98 -8.14 9.93
N CYS A 136 16.58 -6.96 10.08
CA CYS A 136 17.89 -6.80 10.71
C CYS A 136 17.83 -6.70 12.25
N PHE A 137 16.77 -6.12 12.83
CA PHE A 137 16.75 -5.76 14.26
C PHE A 137 15.71 -6.55 15.07
N ARG A 138 14.52 -6.78 14.50
CA ARG A 138 13.40 -7.44 15.19
C ARG A 138 13.52 -8.96 15.15
N MET A 139 13.81 -9.54 13.99
CA MET A 139 13.93 -10.99 13.81
C MET A 139 15.15 -11.55 14.55
N LYS A 140 14.92 -12.29 15.64
CA LYS A 140 16.00 -12.89 16.47
C LYS A 140 16.97 -13.76 15.67
N ALA A 141 16.48 -14.48 14.65
CA ALA A 141 17.29 -15.35 13.79
C ALA A 141 18.41 -14.60 13.04
N ASN A 142 18.21 -13.32 12.77
CA ASN A 142 19.11 -12.49 11.95
C ASN A 142 20.07 -11.64 12.78
N ARG A 143 20.04 -11.77 14.12
CA ARG A 143 20.98 -11.06 15.01
C ARG A 143 22.39 -11.64 14.97
N ASP A 144 22.54 -12.87 14.48
CA ASP A 144 23.83 -13.46 14.14
C ASP A 144 24.32 -12.89 12.81
N ARG A 145 25.14 -11.83 12.90
CA ARG A 145 25.69 -11.09 11.76
C ARG A 145 26.66 -11.90 10.89
N SER A 146 27.16 -13.04 11.39
CA SER A 146 27.99 -13.95 10.59
C SER A 146 27.21 -14.66 9.47
N ARG A 147 25.87 -14.61 9.53
CA ARG A 147 24.98 -15.23 8.54
C ARG A 147 24.38 -14.17 7.63
N PRO A 148 24.39 -14.39 6.30
CA PRO A 148 23.81 -13.45 5.36
C PRO A 148 22.28 -13.42 5.47
N ILE A 149 21.69 -12.29 5.11
CA ILE A 149 20.24 -12.15 4.99
C ILE A 149 19.76 -12.76 3.67
N THR A 150 18.91 -13.79 3.76
CA THR A 150 18.41 -14.55 2.60
C THR A 150 16.99 -14.12 2.18
N LEU A 151 16.57 -14.61 1.01
CA LEU A 151 15.21 -14.52 0.50
C LEU A 151 14.14 -14.95 1.52
N GLU A 152 14.41 -16.02 2.27
CA GLU A 152 13.50 -16.56 3.29
C GLU A 152 13.31 -15.58 4.45
N HIS A 153 14.38 -14.90 4.87
CA HIS A 153 14.32 -13.90 5.93
C HIS A 153 13.45 -12.70 5.53
N ILE A 154 13.59 -12.20 4.30
CA ILE A 154 12.74 -11.11 3.77
C ILE A 154 11.27 -11.54 3.68
N ASN A 155 10.99 -12.77 3.24
CA ASN A 155 9.61 -13.26 3.18
C ASN A 155 9.00 -13.45 4.58
N ALA A 156 9.77 -13.89 5.58
CA ALA A 156 9.33 -13.97 6.97
C ALA A 156 9.08 -12.58 7.58
N ALA A 157 9.94 -11.60 7.31
CA ALA A 157 9.73 -10.21 7.70
C ALA A 157 8.44 -9.63 7.10
N LYS A 158 8.20 -9.87 5.80
CA LYS A 158 6.97 -9.49 5.11
C LYS A 158 5.72 -10.07 5.80
N GLU A 159 5.72 -11.36 6.14
CA GLU A 159 4.61 -11.98 6.88
C GLU A 159 4.42 -11.34 8.27
N ASN A 160 5.51 -11.06 9.00
CA ASN A 160 5.44 -10.42 10.31
C ASN A 160 4.82 -9.01 10.25
N LEU A 161 5.18 -8.19 9.25
CA LEU A 161 4.60 -6.85 9.06
C LEU A 161 3.09 -6.93 8.76
N ILE A 162 2.68 -7.83 7.86
CA ILE A 162 1.27 -8.01 7.49
C ILE A 162 0.45 -8.54 8.68
N LEU A 163 0.98 -9.52 9.44
CA LEU A 163 0.28 -10.09 10.59
C LEU A 163 0.13 -9.14 11.78
N ARG A 164 1.06 -8.21 11.97
CA ARG A 164 0.99 -7.22 13.05
C ARG A 164 -0.01 -6.10 12.82
N ARG A 165 -0.42 -5.88 11.56
CA ARG A 165 -1.16 -4.68 11.16
C ARG A 165 -0.46 -3.41 11.67
N GLU A 166 0.77 -3.20 11.21
CA GLU A 166 1.49 -1.95 11.47
C GLU A 166 0.60 -0.75 11.05
N THR A 167 0.61 0.36 11.78
CA THR A 167 -0.40 1.43 11.68
C THR A 167 -0.62 2.01 10.28
N HIS A 168 0.43 2.02 9.45
CA HIS A 168 0.36 2.41 8.03
C HIS A 168 -0.53 1.48 7.18
N LEU A 169 -0.59 0.19 7.52
CA LEU A 169 -1.48 -0.80 6.89
C LEU A 169 -2.92 -0.72 7.42
N ASP A 170 -3.13 -0.29 8.67
CA ASP A 170 -4.48 0.00 9.17
C ASP A 170 -5.10 1.21 8.45
N GLN A 171 -4.32 2.28 8.23
CA GLN A 171 -4.76 3.46 7.47
C GLN A 171 -5.19 3.10 6.03
N LEU A 172 -4.51 2.14 5.40
CA LEU A 172 -4.92 1.58 4.09
C LEU A 172 -6.33 0.98 4.15
N THR A 173 -6.67 0.24 5.21
CA THR A 173 -7.97 -0.42 5.36
C THR A 173 -9.13 0.58 5.40
N ASP A 174 -8.95 1.74 6.02
CA ASP A 174 -9.95 2.81 5.99
C ASP A 174 -10.07 3.46 4.61
N LYS A 175 -8.96 3.64 3.88
CA LYS A 175 -9.00 4.12 2.50
C LYS A 175 -9.71 3.17 1.54
N LEU A 176 -9.60 1.85 1.73
CA LEU A 176 -10.28 0.86 0.90
C LEU A 176 -11.82 0.89 1.00
N LYS A 177 -12.37 1.52 2.05
CA LYS A 177 -13.82 1.75 2.24
C LYS A 177 -14.35 2.97 1.48
N GLU A 178 -13.47 3.87 1.02
CA GLU A 178 -13.89 5.05 0.26
C GLU A 178 -14.38 4.64 -1.13
N GLU A 179 -15.62 5.01 -1.48
CA GLU A 179 -16.25 4.67 -2.77
C GLU A 179 -15.38 5.05 -3.99
N ARG A 180 -14.66 6.16 -3.90
CA ARG A 180 -13.73 6.59 -4.96
C ARG A 180 -12.50 5.69 -5.11
N VAL A 181 -11.99 5.13 -4.02
CA VAL A 181 -10.89 4.15 -4.05
C VAL A 181 -11.41 2.82 -4.58
N ARG A 182 -12.59 2.39 -4.11
CA ARG A 182 -13.27 1.15 -4.51
C ARG A 182 -13.43 1.06 -6.03
N ARG A 183 -13.91 2.13 -6.69
CA ARG A 183 -14.09 2.22 -8.16
C ARG A 183 -12.81 1.97 -8.97
N VAL A 184 -11.64 2.27 -8.40
CA VAL A 184 -10.35 2.10 -9.07
C VAL A 184 -9.72 0.75 -8.73
N ILE A 185 -9.85 0.29 -7.48
CA ILE A 185 -9.26 -0.97 -7.00
C ILE A 185 -10.07 -2.20 -7.47
N GLU A 186 -11.41 -2.13 -7.50
CA GLU A 186 -12.28 -3.27 -7.85
C GLU A 186 -12.04 -3.84 -9.27
N PRO A 187 -11.85 -3.03 -10.33
CA PRO A 187 -11.47 -3.55 -11.65
C PRO A 187 -10.09 -4.20 -11.67
N LEU A 188 -9.13 -3.65 -10.92
CA LEU A 188 -7.75 -4.16 -10.83
C LEU A 188 -7.69 -5.53 -10.14
N LEU A 189 -8.49 -5.76 -9.09
CA LEU A 189 -8.59 -7.05 -8.42
C LEU A 189 -9.20 -8.15 -9.32
N ARG A 190 -10.02 -7.75 -10.31
CA ARG A 190 -10.60 -8.64 -11.32
C ARG A 190 -9.62 -8.99 -12.45
N GLY A 191 -8.54 -8.22 -12.60
CA GLY A 191 -7.67 -8.27 -13.78
C GLY A 191 -8.33 -7.75 -15.06
N GLY A 192 -9.41 -6.96 -14.94
CA GLY A 192 -10.13 -6.38 -16.07
C GLY A 192 -9.62 -4.98 -16.43
N PRO A 193 -9.96 -4.47 -17.63
CA PRO A 193 -9.72 -3.06 -17.95
C PRO A 193 -10.54 -2.16 -17.02
N LEU A 194 -9.99 -0.98 -16.69
CA LEU A 194 -10.74 0.06 -16.01
C LEU A 194 -11.91 0.53 -16.89
N SER A 195 -13.09 0.68 -16.29
CA SER A 195 -14.24 1.25 -16.97
C SER A 195 -13.94 2.70 -17.38
N THR A 196 -14.36 3.09 -18.58
CA THR A 196 -14.29 4.48 -19.07
C THR A 196 -15.15 5.46 -18.25
N GLN A 197 -15.96 4.94 -17.31
CA GLN A 197 -16.79 5.72 -16.39
C GLN A 197 -16.07 6.10 -15.09
N VAL A 198 -14.86 5.58 -14.83
CA VAL A 198 -14.09 5.95 -13.62
C VAL A 198 -13.59 7.40 -13.77
N PRO A 199 -13.91 8.32 -12.85
CA PRO A 199 -13.42 9.70 -12.92
C PRO A 199 -11.90 9.76 -12.86
N GLU A 200 -11.28 10.60 -13.70
CA GLU A 200 -9.82 10.79 -13.69
C GLU A 200 -9.29 11.23 -12.33
N ASP A 201 -10.04 12.08 -11.60
CA ASP A 201 -9.71 12.55 -10.25
C ASP A 201 -9.60 11.40 -9.23
N ASP A 202 -10.40 10.33 -9.40
CA ASP A 202 -10.34 9.14 -8.55
C ASP A 202 -9.08 8.32 -8.86
N ILE A 203 -8.71 8.19 -10.14
CA ILE A 203 -7.45 7.54 -10.53
C ILE A 203 -6.24 8.32 -9.99
N HIS A 204 -6.25 9.65 -10.13
CA HIS A 204 -5.18 10.51 -9.62
C HIS A 204 -5.06 10.39 -8.09
N TYR A 205 -6.18 10.47 -7.35
CA TYR A 205 -6.16 10.28 -5.90
C TYR A 205 -5.58 8.92 -5.47
N VAL A 206 -5.94 7.83 -6.13
CA VAL A 206 -5.45 6.49 -5.75
C VAL A 206 -3.97 6.29 -6.11
N VAL A 207 -3.47 7.01 -7.13
CA VAL A 207 -2.02 7.15 -7.42
C VAL A 207 -1.32 8.00 -6.35
N ASP A 208 -1.91 9.11 -5.90
CA ASP A 208 -1.33 10.01 -4.89
C ASP A 208 -1.28 9.35 -3.50
N LEU A 209 -2.29 8.55 -3.14
CA LEU A 209 -2.25 7.65 -2.00
C LEU A 209 -1.18 6.54 -2.11
N GLY A 210 -0.55 6.39 -3.28
CA GLY A 210 0.46 5.37 -3.55
C GLY A 210 -0.08 3.95 -3.61
N LEU A 211 -1.39 3.74 -3.78
CA LEU A 211 -2.00 2.40 -3.79
C LEU A 211 -1.87 1.71 -5.15
N ILE A 212 -1.82 2.50 -6.22
CA ILE A 212 -1.63 2.02 -7.59
C ILE A 212 -0.50 2.80 -8.28
N ARG A 213 0.09 2.20 -9.31
CA ARG A 213 1.03 2.87 -10.21
C ARG A 213 0.74 2.51 -11.66
N ARG A 214 1.24 3.35 -12.58
CA ARG A 214 1.16 3.10 -14.03
C ARG A 214 2.35 2.27 -14.49
N GLU A 215 2.08 1.28 -15.33
CA GLU A 215 3.03 0.50 -16.12
C GLU A 215 2.67 0.60 -17.61
N ALA A 216 3.54 0.10 -18.49
CA ALA A 216 3.27 0.01 -19.93
C ALA A 216 2.01 -0.83 -20.25
N THR A 217 1.65 -1.77 -19.37
CA THR A 217 0.46 -2.64 -19.46
C THR A 217 -0.81 -2.04 -18.85
N GLY A 218 -0.75 -0.84 -18.28
CA GLY A 218 -1.88 -0.16 -17.63
C GLY A 218 -1.64 0.16 -16.15
N LEU A 219 -2.72 0.27 -15.38
CA LEU A 219 -2.65 0.50 -13.94
C LEU A 219 -2.51 -0.84 -13.19
N VAL A 220 -1.67 -0.86 -12.15
CA VAL A 220 -1.44 -2.02 -11.28
C VAL A 220 -1.39 -1.58 -9.82
N VAL A 221 -1.64 -2.50 -8.88
CA VAL A 221 -1.38 -2.25 -7.46
C VAL A 221 0.10 -1.90 -7.26
N ALA A 222 0.39 -0.89 -6.43
CA ALA A 222 1.70 -0.23 -6.42
C ALA A 222 2.86 -1.17 -6.10
N ASN A 223 2.67 -2.15 -5.20
CA ASN A 223 3.70 -3.10 -4.78
C ASN A 223 3.10 -4.43 -4.30
N GLY A 224 3.95 -5.45 -4.15
CA GLY A 224 3.54 -6.80 -3.77
C GLY A 224 2.93 -6.90 -2.36
N ILE A 225 3.37 -6.08 -1.39
CA ILE A 225 2.79 -6.07 -0.04
C ILE A 225 1.37 -5.53 -0.07
N TYR A 226 1.12 -4.42 -0.77
CA TYR A 226 -0.22 -3.86 -0.90
C TYR A 226 -1.16 -4.81 -1.64
N GLN A 227 -0.70 -5.52 -2.67
CA GLN A 227 -1.52 -6.53 -3.34
C GLN A 227 -2.01 -7.61 -2.37
N GLU A 228 -1.15 -8.05 -1.44
CA GLU A 228 -1.48 -9.05 -0.44
C GLU A 228 -2.35 -8.49 0.70
N VAL A 229 -2.05 -7.29 1.21
CA VAL A 229 -2.83 -6.65 2.28
C VAL A 229 -4.24 -6.31 1.82
N ILE A 230 -4.41 -5.74 0.61
CA ILE A 230 -5.75 -5.45 0.05
C ILE A 230 -6.57 -6.74 -0.05
N LEU A 231 -6.00 -7.83 -0.57
CA LEU A 231 -6.70 -9.11 -0.66
C LEU A 231 -7.06 -9.68 0.70
N ARG A 232 -6.15 -9.64 1.68
CA ARG A 232 -6.41 -10.14 3.05
C ARG A 232 -7.51 -9.35 3.75
N GLU A 233 -7.46 -8.02 3.72
CA GLU A 233 -8.46 -7.18 4.40
C GLU A 233 -9.86 -7.30 3.76
N LEU A 234 -9.93 -7.40 2.43
CA LEU A 234 -11.21 -7.61 1.73
C LEU A 234 -11.79 -9.01 1.89
N THR A 235 -11.02 -9.98 2.38
CA THR A 235 -11.46 -11.37 2.61
C THR A 235 -11.59 -11.74 4.08
N TRP A 236 -11.09 -10.92 5.01
CA TRP A 236 -11.00 -11.20 6.45
C TRP A 236 -12.31 -11.67 7.10
N VAL A 237 -13.42 -10.97 6.85
CA VAL A 237 -14.74 -11.32 7.42
C VAL A 237 -15.25 -12.67 6.88
N SER A 238 -14.99 -12.94 5.60
CA SER A 238 -15.35 -14.21 4.97
C SER A 238 -14.47 -15.36 5.46
N GLN A 239 -13.19 -15.11 5.74
CA GLN A 239 -12.27 -16.08 6.35
C GLN A 239 -12.74 -16.50 7.74
N LEU A 240 -13.01 -15.54 8.64
CA LEU A 240 -13.50 -15.85 10.00
C LEU A 240 -14.79 -16.69 10.00
N SER A 241 -15.67 -16.45 9.02
CA SER A 241 -16.92 -17.19 8.88
C SER A 241 -16.74 -18.58 8.26
N LEU A 242 -15.77 -18.72 7.35
CA LEU A 242 -15.34 -20.02 6.81
C LEU A 242 -14.66 -20.87 7.90
N GLU A 243 -13.79 -20.28 8.72
CA GLU A 243 -13.13 -20.94 9.85
C GLU A 243 -14.12 -21.48 10.89
N SER A 244 -15.25 -20.79 11.11
CA SER A 244 -16.33 -21.30 11.98
C SER A 244 -17.18 -22.41 11.36
N THR A 245 -17.04 -22.67 10.04
CA THR A 245 -17.92 -23.58 9.29
C THR A 245 -17.18 -24.79 8.70
N GLN A 246 -15.87 -24.70 8.43
CA GLN A 246 -15.10 -25.74 7.74
C GLN A 246 -13.74 -26.01 8.39
N THR A 247 -13.36 -27.29 8.44
CA THR A 247 -12.02 -27.74 8.86
C THR A 247 -11.15 -27.99 7.63
N PRO A 248 -10.00 -27.30 7.42
CA PRO A 248 -9.28 -27.27 6.14
C PRO A 248 -8.47 -28.53 5.77
N ALA A 249 -8.65 -29.66 6.46
CA ALA A 249 -7.66 -30.74 6.53
C ALA A 249 -7.77 -31.87 5.48
N TRP A 250 -8.61 -31.75 4.43
CA TRP A 250 -9.01 -32.92 3.62
C TRP A 250 -8.61 -32.92 2.13
N TYR A 251 -8.08 -31.81 1.60
CA TYR A 251 -7.61 -31.70 0.21
C TYR A 251 -6.12 -31.33 0.09
N ILE A 252 -5.38 -31.37 1.20
CA ILE A 252 -3.91 -31.45 1.20
C ILE A 252 -3.56 -32.94 1.15
N ARG A 253 -2.74 -33.35 0.18
CA ARG A 253 -2.27 -34.73 0.05
C ARG A 253 -1.17 -35.03 1.09
N PRO A 254 -0.91 -36.31 1.41
CA PRO A 254 0.15 -36.68 2.36
C PRO A 254 1.57 -36.22 1.99
N ASP A 255 1.81 -35.83 0.73
CA ASP A 255 3.07 -35.28 0.23
C ASP A 255 3.17 -33.75 0.33
N GLY A 256 2.18 -33.08 0.93
CA GLY A 256 2.10 -31.62 1.01
C GLY A 256 1.62 -30.94 -0.29
N THR A 257 1.17 -31.68 -1.30
CA THR A 257 0.60 -31.08 -2.52
C THR A 257 -0.90 -30.81 -2.36
N LEU A 258 -1.35 -29.69 -2.91
CA LEU A 258 -2.78 -29.40 -3.02
C LEU A 258 -3.45 -30.31 -4.06
N ASP A 259 -4.50 -31.01 -3.65
CA ASP A 259 -5.36 -31.74 -4.57
C ASP A 259 -6.32 -30.77 -5.26
N LEU A 260 -5.89 -30.21 -6.40
CA LEU A 260 -6.64 -29.19 -7.13
C LEU A 260 -8.04 -29.68 -7.54
N CYS A 261 -8.21 -30.94 -7.91
CA CYS A 261 -9.50 -31.44 -8.38
C CYS A 261 -10.48 -31.60 -7.20
N LYS A 262 -10.00 -32.05 -6.02
CA LYS A 262 -10.78 -31.97 -4.77
C LYS A 262 -11.09 -30.54 -4.35
N LEU A 263 -10.10 -29.64 -4.40
CA LEU A 263 -10.24 -28.24 -3.99
C LEU A 263 -11.26 -27.50 -4.86
N LEU A 264 -11.21 -27.69 -6.17
CA LEU A 264 -12.17 -27.08 -7.10
C LEU A 264 -13.57 -27.68 -6.94
N ALA A 265 -13.69 -29.00 -6.69
CA ALA A 265 -14.99 -29.60 -6.37
C ALA A 265 -15.57 -29.05 -5.05
N ALA A 266 -14.75 -28.97 -3.99
CA ALA A 266 -15.11 -28.38 -2.71
C ALA A 266 -15.56 -26.92 -2.85
N PHE A 267 -14.80 -26.12 -3.62
CA PHE A 267 -15.13 -24.74 -3.89
C PHE A 267 -16.42 -24.62 -4.73
N GLN A 268 -16.64 -25.49 -5.72
CA GLN A 268 -17.87 -25.51 -6.51
C GLN A 268 -19.09 -25.87 -5.66
N GLU A 269 -18.97 -26.82 -4.73
CA GLU A 269 -20.03 -27.22 -3.81
C GLU A 269 -20.34 -26.08 -2.82
N PHE A 270 -19.33 -25.58 -2.12
CA PHE A 270 -19.43 -24.39 -1.25
C PHE A 270 -20.04 -23.18 -1.98
N PHE A 271 -19.58 -22.88 -3.20
CA PHE A 271 -20.10 -21.77 -4.00
C PHE A 271 -21.57 -21.99 -4.40
N ARG A 272 -21.98 -23.24 -4.67
CA ARG A 272 -23.39 -23.56 -4.99
C ARG A 272 -24.32 -23.35 -3.79
N GLU A 273 -23.86 -23.69 -2.59
CA GLU A 273 -24.65 -23.58 -1.35
C GLU A 273 -24.71 -22.15 -0.80
N HIS A 274 -23.77 -21.29 -1.18
CA HIS A 274 -23.54 -20.03 -0.48
C HIS A 274 -23.35 -18.78 -1.37
N SER A 275 -23.15 -18.89 -2.69
CA SER A 275 -22.74 -17.75 -3.54
C SER A 275 -23.63 -16.50 -3.44
N GLU A 276 -24.96 -16.63 -3.54
CA GLU A 276 -25.87 -15.46 -3.54
C GLU A 276 -25.74 -14.64 -2.24
N HIS A 277 -25.87 -15.29 -1.08
CA HIS A 277 -25.76 -14.63 0.23
C HIS A 277 -24.37 -14.05 0.52
N TRP A 278 -23.32 -14.55 -0.13
CA TRP A 278 -21.94 -14.13 0.12
C TRP A 278 -21.46 -13.04 -0.82
N VAL A 279 -21.82 -13.08 -2.11
CA VAL A 279 -21.45 -12.04 -3.08
C VAL A 279 -22.08 -10.69 -2.72
N GLU A 280 -23.32 -10.68 -2.22
CA GLU A 280 -23.99 -9.44 -1.79
C GLU A 280 -23.34 -8.77 -0.57
N ARG A 281 -22.62 -9.52 0.27
CA ARG A 281 -21.97 -9.03 1.49
C ARG A 281 -20.62 -8.37 1.25
N PHE A 282 -19.97 -8.62 0.11
CA PHE A 282 -18.74 -7.92 -0.23
C PHE A 282 -19.03 -6.47 -0.58
N GLN A 283 -18.25 -5.54 -0.04
CA GLN A 283 -18.23 -4.14 -0.51
C GLN A 283 -17.79 -4.08 -1.99
N TYR A 284 -16.88 -4.99 -2.37
CA TYR A 284 -16.37 -5.18 -3.72
C TYR A 284 -17.20 -6.26 -4.45
N LYS A 285 -18.46 -5.96 -4.72
CA LYS A 285 -19.45 -6.90 -5.28
C LYS A 285 -19.00 -7.55 -6.59
N GLU A 286 -18.41 -6.78 -7.50
CA GLU A 286 -18.00 -7.29 -8.82
C GLU A 286 -16.69 -8.09 -8.79
N ALA A 287 -15.92 -7.97 -7.69
CA ALA A 287 -14.78 -8.85 -7.40
C ALA A 287 -15.13 -9.96 -6.38
N GLY A 288 -16.39 -10.04 -5.94
CA GLY A 288 -16.86 -10.95 -4.90
C GLY A 288 -16.51 -12.43 -5.13
N PRO A 289 -16.73 -13.00 -6.34
CA PRO A 289 -16.34 -14.39 -6.62
C PRO A 289 -14.83 -14.64 -6.51
N GLN A 290 -14.00 -13.70 -6.97
CA GLN A 290 -12.54 -13.78 -6.87
C GLN A 290 -12.08 -13.68 -5.42
N LEU A 291 -12.64 -12.73 -4.65
CA LEU A 291 -12.37 -12.57 -3.23
C LEU A 291 -12.82 -13.80 -2.42
N LEU A 292 -13.97 -14.38 -2.73
CA LEU A 292 -14.46 -15.59 -2.07
C LEU A 292 -13.55 -16.80 -2.34
N LEU A 293 -13.02 -16.94 -3.57
CA LEU A 293 -12.00 -17.96 -3.88
C LEU A 293 -10.70 -17.72 -3.12
N GLN A 294 -10.22 -16.47 -3.02
CA GLN A 294 -9.03 -16.15 -2.20
C GLN A 294 -9.27 -16.45 -0.71
N ALA A 295 -10.45 -16.12 -0.17
CA ALA A 295 -10.86 -16.43 1.20
C ALA A 295 -10.87 -17.94 1.47
N PHE A 296 -11.33 -18.74 0.52
CA PHE A 296 -11.36 -20.21 0.61
C PHE A 296 -9.95 -20.83 0.56
N LEU A 297 -9.04 -20.26 -0.26
CA LEU A 297 -7.67 -20.75 -0.40
C LEU A 297 -6.77 -20.42 0.80
N GLN A 298 -6.91 -19.24 1.40
CA GLN A 298 -5.92 -18.72 2.36
C GLN A 298 -5.68 -19.56 3.63
N PRO A 299 -6.70 -20.21 4.26
CA PRO A 299 -6.49 -21.05 5.46
C PRO A 299 -5.52 -22.22 5.24
N THR A 300 -5.38 -22.69 4.00
CA THR A 300 -4.57 -23.89 3.66
C THR A 300 -3.07 -23.60 3.77
N VAL A 301 -2.65 -22.47 3.21
CA VAL A 301 -1.28 -21.94 3.26
C VAL A 301 -0.92 -21.45 4.68
N ALA A 302 -1.91 -21.25 5.56
CA ALA A 302 -1.70 -20.99 6.98
C ALA A 302 -1.57 -22.28 7.81
N GLY A 303 -2.25 -23.37 7.43
CA GLY A 303 -2.20 -24.67 8.12
C GLY A 303 -0.79 -25.28 8.16
N GLU A 304 -0.04 -25.22 7.06
CA GLU A 304 1.35 -25.70 6.99
C GLU A 304 2.29 -24.98 7.97
N ARG A 305 2.00 -23.70 8.28
CA ARG A 305 2.84 -22.85 9.14
C ARG A 305 2.91 -23.32 10.59
N LYS A 306 1.95 -24.13 11.06
CA LYS A 306 1.96 -24.66 12.44
C LYS A 306 2.82 -25.91 12.63
N ASN A 307 3.08 -26.69 11.57
CA ASN A 307 3.73 -28.00 11.69
C ASN A 307 5.15 -28.08 11.10
N CYS A 308 5.59 -27.10 10.31
CA CYS A 308 6.87 -27.18 9.58
C CYS A 308 7.87 -26.07 9.96
N PHE A 309 8.62 -26.27 11.04
CA PHE A 309 9.93 -25.61 11.23
C PHE A 309 10.95 -26.22 10.26
N GLY A 310 10.82 -25.91 8.98
CA GLY A 310 11.74 -26.35 7.93
C GLY A 310 11.06 -26.58 6.58
N ALA A 311 11.69 -26.02 5.54
CA ALA A 311 11.45 -26.26 4.11
C ALA A 311 10.15 -25.71 3.46
N LYS A 312 10.38 -24.70 2.59
CA LYS A 312 9.85 -24.51 1.23
C LYS A 312 8.50 -23.77 1.00
N ARG A 313 8.67 -22.62 0.32
CA ARG A 313 7.80 -21.95 -0.67
C ARG A 313 6.53 -21.24 -0.20
N LEU A 314 6.53 -19.91 -0.41
CA LEU A 314 5.30 -19.12 -0.55
C LEU A 314 4.59 -19.53 -1.85
N PHE A 315 3.40 -20.11 -1.75
CA PHE A 315 2.50 -20.24 -2.89
C PHE A 315 1.69 -18.95 -3.09
N THR A 316 2.26 -17.98 -3.82
CA THR A 316 1.43 -17.07 -4.60
C THR A 316 0.69 -17.90 -5.64
N VAL A 317 -0.57 -17.60 -5.96
CA VAL A 317 -1.39 -18.39 -6.93
C VAL A 317 -0.70 -18.59 -8.30
N ARG A 318 0.22 -17.69 -8.68
CA ARG A 318 1.10 -17.80 -9.86
C ARG A 318 2.16 -18.94 -9.82
N GLN A 319 2.42 -19.58 -8.69
CA GLN A 319 3.50 -20.58 -8.51
C GLN A 319 3.00 -22.01 -8.26
N LEU A 320 1.70 -22.26 -8.28
CA LEU A 320 1.16 -23.62 -8.24
C LEU A 320 1.57 -24.37 -9.52
N ARG A 321 2.33 -25.45 -9.38
CA ARG A 321 2.54 -26.39 -10.49
C ARG A 321 1.26 -27.19 -10.67
N PHE A 322 0.45 -26.79 -11.65
CA PHE A 322 -0.78 -27.47 -12.02
C PHE A 322 -0.47 -28.90 -12.51
N GLY A 323 -0.70 -29.90 -11.67
CA GLY A 323 -0.89 -31.27 -12.14
C GLY A 323 -2.18 -31.31 -12.94
N GLY A 324 -2.10 -31.64 -14.24
CA GLY A 324 -3.27 -31.64 -15.12
C GLY A 324 -4.30 -32.67 -14.64
N CYS A 325 -5.55 -32.23 -14.46
CA CYS A 325 -6.67 -33.14 -14.30
C CYS A 325 -6.96 -33.74 -15.69
N SER A 326 -6.64 -35.02 -15.90
CA SER A 326 -7.15 -35.78 -17.04
C SER A 326 -8.65 -35.98 -16.85
N ALA A 327 -9.42 -35.77 -17.93
CA ALA A 327 -10.88 -35.79 -17.93
C ALA A 327 -11.50 -37.14 -17.52
#